data_AF-R1IGR7-F1
#
_entry.id   AF-R1IGR7-F1
#
_cell.length_a   1.000
_cell.length_b   1.000
_cell.length_c   1.000
_cell.angle_alpha   90.00
_cell.angle_beta   90.00
_cell.angle_gamma   90.00
#
_symmetry.space_group_name_H-M   'P 1'
#
loop_
_entity.id
_entity.type
_entity.pdbx_description
1 polymer ?
#
loop_
_entity_poly.entity_id
_entity_poly.type
_entity_poly.pdbx_seq_one_letter_code
_entity_poly.pdbx_strand_id
1 'polypeptide(L)'
;MKRSQNVIRPTMDKAAKVIPFAFVGGISGCFFEPETEGFVFQSAQDCARSFPDQIEECRIAYQDALEDAAQSAPRYNNEYECEVDFSDGCDRYNNWYIPAMAGFFFANMLDDDYFKKKKKRYYSKPLYGYRGKYYSGDGNFYSSSSNKSVKVSTSSITKPKSSGTIGQVMSRGGFGKSVSRASSSRSGG
;
A
#
# COMPACT_ATOMS: atom_id res chain seq x y z
N MET A 1 3.37 -18.05 -20.71
CA MET A 1 2.78 -18.64 -19.47
C MET A 1 1.90 -17.58 -18.83
N LYS A 2 0.59 -17.86 -18.73
CA LYS A 2 -0.44 -16.94 -18.21
C LYS A 2 -0.57 -17.25 -16.72
N ARG A 3 0.13 -16.53 -15.85
CA ARG A 3 -0.01 -16.66 -14.38
C ARG A 3 -0.55 -15.35 -13.80
N SER A 4 -1.55 -15.48 -12.92
CA SER A 4 -2.32 -14.43 -12.20
C SER A 4 -3.70 -14.08 -12.78
N GLN A 5 -4.66 -14.99 -12.58
CA GLN A 5 -6.10 -14.66 -12.50
C GLN A 5 -6.65 -14.78 -11.06
N ASN A 6 -5.82 -15.11 -10.06
CA ASN A 6 -6.31 -15.66 -8.78
C ASN A 6 -6.27 -14.70 -7.58
N VAL A 7 -5.87 -13.44 -7.76
CA VAL A 7 -6.02 -12.44 -6.69
C VAL A 7 -7.46 -11.94 -6.70
N ILE A 8 -8.19 -12.26 -5.63
CA ILE A 8 -9.57 -11.83 -5.47
C ILE A 8 -9.56 -10.35 -5.16
N ARG A 9 -10.01 -9.56 -6.13
CA ARG A 9 -10.16 -8.12 -5.97
C ARG A 9 -11.34 -7.87 -5.04
N PRO A 10 -11.23 -6.98 -4.04
CA PRO A 10 -12.43 -6.43 -3.44
C PRO A 10 -13.24 -5.78 -4.55
N THR A 11 -14.52 -6.12 -4.62
CA THR A 11 -15.47 -5.50 -5.56
C THR A 11 -15.50 -4.01 -5.25
N MET A 12 -14.90 -3.21 -6.13
CA MET A 12 -15.00 -1.75 -6.03
C MET A 12 -16.47 -1.37 -6.20
N ASP A 13 -17.13 -0.97 -5.12
CA ASP A 13 -18.34 -0.17 -5.21
C ASP A 13 -17.99 1.11 -5.97
N LYS A 14 -18.46 1.20 -7.22
CA LYS A 14 -18.31 2.38 -8.07
C LYS A 14 -19.16 3.52 -7.51
N ALA A 15 -18.66 4.20 -6.49
CA ALA A 15 -19.15 5.53 -6.14
C ALA A 15 -18.34 6.57 -6.93
N ALA A 16 -18.86 7.01 -8.08
CA ALA A 16 -18.78 8.39 -8.55
C ALA A 16 -19.26 8.50 -10.00
N LYS A 17 -20.44 9.12 -10.19
CA LYS A 17 -20.74 9.89 -11.39
C LYS A 17 -20.96 11.33 -10.94
N VAL A 18 -19.85 12.04 -10.70
CA VAL A 18 -19.90 13.50 -10.46
C VAL A 18 -19.63 14.16 -11.81
N ILE A 19 -20.59 14.98 -12.22
CA ILE A 19 -20.68 15.68 -13.50
C ILE A 19 -19.56 16.75 -13.57
N PRO A 20 -18.89 16.96 -14.72
CA PRO A 20 -17.76 17.87 -14.82
C PRO A 20 -18.22 19.33 -14.78
N PHE A 21 -17.71 20.10 -13.83
CA PHE A 21 -17.65 21.56 -13.92
C PHE A 21 -16.51 21.95 -14.86
N ALA A 22 -16.83 22.69 -15.92
CA ALA A 22 -15.85 23.28 -16.82
C ALA A 22 -15.08 24.38 -16.08
N PHE A 23 -13.76 24.28 -16.02
CA PHE A 23 -12.88 25.37 -15.59
C PHE A 23 -12.02 25.79 -16.79
N VAL A 24 -12.34 26.98 -17.32
CA VAL A 24 -11.52 27.72 -18.28
C VAL A 24 -10.53 28.56 -17.48
N GLY A 25 -9.25 28.50 -17.81
CA GLY A 25 -8.22 29.39 -17.24
C GLY A 25 -7.09 28.62 -16.55
N GLY A 26 -5.91 28.67 -17.15
CA GLY A 26 -4.76 27.85 -16.78
C GLY A 26 -4.05 28.29 -15.50
N ILE A 27 -3.45 27.29 -14.86
CA ILE A 27 -2.11 27.35 -14.26
C ILE A 27 -1.61 25.90 -14.32
N SER A 28 -0.43 25.67 -14.87
CA SER A 28 0.26 24.39 -14.75
C SER A 28 0.67 24.20 -13.28
N GLY A 29 -0.27 23.80 -12.44
CA GLY A 29 0.00 23.39 -11.09
C GLY A 29 0.80 22.10 -11.13
N CYS A 30 2.09 22.18 -10.81
CA CYS A 30 2.77 21.03 -10.22
C CYS A 30 1.94 20.65 -8.99
N PHE A 31 1.16 19.58 -9.09
CA PHE A 31 0.48 19.01 -7.94
C PHE A 31 1.56 18.52 -6.98
N PHE A 32 1.93 19.36 -6.00
CA PHE A 32 2.68 18.90 -4.84
C PHE A 32 1.72 18.04 -4.03
N GLU A 33 1.89 16.72 -4.15
CA GLU A 33 1.17 15.80 -3.28
C GLU A 33 1.82 15.89 -1.90
N PRO A 34 1.05 16.17 -0.83
CA PRO A 34 1.62 16.25 0.49
C PRO A 34 2.26 14.91 0.86
N GLU A 35 3.44 14.97 1.46
CA GLU A 35 4.17 13.82 1.95
C GLU A 35 4.09 13.80 3.48
N THR A 36 3.83 12.62 4.01
CA THR A 36 3.84 12.32 5.43
C THR A 36 5.09 11.53 5.76
N GLU A 37 5.86 12.05 6.70
CA GLU A 37 7.02 11.34 7.26
C GLU A 37 6.57 10.36 8.34
N GLY A 38 7.17 9.17 8.31
CA GLY A 38 7.02 8.16 9.36
C GLY A 38 8.14 7.16 9.28
N PHE A 39 7.99 6.03 9.95
CA PHE A 39 9.04 5.04 10.13
C PHE A 39 8.50 3.65 9.82
N VAL A 40 9.36 2.77 9.30
CA VAL A 40 9.02 1.35 9.11
C VAL A 40 9.69 0.53 10.19
N PHE A 41 8.91 -0.21 10.97
CA PHE A 41 9.39 -1.10 12.02
C PHE A 41 8.96 -2.53 11.76
N GLN A 42 9.76 -3.51 12.19
CA GLN A 42 9.38 -4.93 12.11
C GLN A 42 8.56 -5.33 13.33
N SER A 43 8.85 -4.76 14.49
CA SER A 43 8.19 -5.07 15.76
C SER A 43 7.86 -3.83 16.58
N ALA A 44 6.91 -3.98 17.53
CA ALA A 44 6.64 -2.96 18.53
C ALA A 44 7.90 -2.59 19.34
N GLN A 45 8.81 -3.54 19.57
CA GLN A 45 10.05 -3.30 20.31
C GLN A 45 11.02 -2.42 19.54
N ASP A 46 11.11 -2.56 18.21
CA ASP A 46 11.93 -1.68 17.37
C ASP A 46 11.42 -0.24 17.39
N CYS A 47 10.09 -0.10 17.36
CA CYS A 47 9.43 1.19 17.51
C CYS A 47 9.71 1.78 18.89
N ALA A 48 9.50 1.03 19.97
CA ALA A 48 9.72 1.47 21.34
C ALA A 48 11.19 1.89 21.61
N ARG A 49 12.16 1.20 21.01
CA ARG A 49 13.58 1.59 21.08
C ARG A 49 13.87 2.92 20.38
N SER A 50 13.13 3.22 19.31
CA SER A 50 13.27 4.47 18.56
C SER A 50 12.48 5.61 19.19
N PHE A 51 11.40 5.29 19.91
CA PHE A 51 10.48 6.22 20.55
C PHE A 51 10.23 5.83 22.02
N PRO A 52 11.20 6.03 22.92
CA PRO A 52 11.10 5.61 24.32
C PRO A 52 9.98 6.33 25.11
N ASP A 53 9.55 7.51 24.65
CA ASP A 53 8.45 8.26 25.28
C ASP A 53 7.06 7.84 24.77
N GLN A 54 6.98 6.93 23.81
CA GLN A 54 5.73 6.52 23.12
C GLN A 54 5.59 5.00 23.00
N ILE A 55 6.06 4.27 24.02
CA ILE A 55 6.10 2.81 24.02
C ILE A 55 4.69 2.21 23.87
N GLU A 56 3.70 2.79 24.54
CA GLU A 56 2.32 2.31 24.45
C GLU A 56 1.73 2.58 23.06
N GLU A 57 1.97 3.74 22.46
CA GLU A 57 1.54 4.02 21.08
C GLU A 57 2.18 3.05 20.09
N CYS A 58 3.47 2.72 20.25
CA CYS A 58 4.14 1.71 19.44
C CYS A 58 3.48 0.32 19.57
N ARG A 59 3.11 -0.09 20.79
CA ARG A 59 2.46 -1.38 21.05
C ARG A 59 1.07 -1.44 20.44
N ILE A 60 0.27 -0.38 20.64
CA ILE A 60 -1.09 -0.29 20.08
C ILE A 60 -1.02 -0.22 18.55
N ALA A 61 -0.13 0.61 17.99
CA ALA A 61 0.03 0.71 16.53
C ALA A 61 0.43 -0.63 15.89
N TYR A 62 1.26 -1.41 16.55
CA TYR A 62 1.62 -2.75 16.08
C TYR A 62 0.42 -3.72 16.13
N GLN A 63 -0.37 -3.69 17.20
CA GLN A 63 -1.60 -4.51 17.30
C GLN A 63 -2.62 -4.11 16.23
N ASP A 64 -2.86 -2.82 16.04
CA ASP A 64 -3.71 -2.29 14.97
C ASP A 64 -3.21 -2.75 13.60
N ALA A 65 -1.90 -2.77 13.37
CA ALA A 65 -1.33 -3.25 12.11
C ALA A 65 -1.60 -4.74 11.87
N LEU A 66 -1.51 -5.58 12.90
CA LEU A 66 -1.81 -7.02 12.78
C LEU A 66 -3.29 -7.27 12.44
N GLU A 67 -4.20 -6.55 13.11
CA GLU A 67 -5.64 -6.63 12.80
C GLU A 67 -5.93 -6.14 11.38
N ASP A 68 -5.29 -5.03 10.99
CA ASP A 68 -5.41 -4.49 9.65
C ASP A 68 -4.80 -5.41 8.59
N ALA A 69 -3.76 -6.17 8.92
CA ALA A 69 -3.14 -7.11 8.02
C ALA A 69 -4.13 -8.21 7.64
N ALA A 70 -4.81 -8.80 8.63
CA ALA A 70 -5.83 -9.84 8.40
C ALA A 70 -6.95 -9.37 7.45
N GLN A 71 -7.28 -8.07 7.46
CA GLN A 71 -8.34 -7.49 6.62
C GLN A 71 -7.85 -7.03 5.24
N SER A 72 -6.67 -6.41 5.18
CA SER A 72 -6.14 -5.72 4.00
C SER A 72 -5.12 -6.52 3.19
N ALA A 73 -4.64 -7.66 3.71
CA ALA A 73 -3.67 -8.49 3.02
C ALA A 73 -4.18 -8.97 1.66
N PRO A 74 -3.28 -9.14 0.67
CA PRO A 74 -3.57 -9.89 -0.54
C PRO A 74 -3.99 -11.32 -0.20
N ARG A 75 -5.04 -11.82 -0.87
CA ARG A 75 -5.59 -13.16 -0.63
C ARG A 75 -5.26 -14.08 -1.79
N TYR A 76 -4.80 -15.27 -1.46
CA TYR A 76 -4.44 -16.35 -2.38
C TYR A 76 -5.28 -17.59 -2.13
N ASN A 77 -5.59 -18.33 -3.19
CA ASN A 77 -6.31 -19.60 -3.10
C ASN A 77 -5.42 -20.72 -2.54
N ASN A 78 -4.10 -20.61 -2.73
CA ASN A 78 -3.15 -21.66 -2.42
C ASN A 78 -1.86 -21.08 -1.83
N GLU A 79 -1.29 -21.79 -0.86
CA GLU A 79 -0.09 -21.39 -0.11
C GLU A 79 1.08 -21.11 -1.04
N TYR A 80 1.39 -22.03 -1.95
CA TYR A 80 2.48 -21.87 -2.91
C TYR A 80 2.37 -20.61 -3.76
N GLU A 81 1.16 -20.16 -4.14
CA GLU A 81 1.03 -18.91 -4.91
C GLU A 81 1.39 -17.69 -4.04
N CYS A 82 1.04 -17.75 -2.77
CA CYS A 82 1.38 -16.72 -1.80
C CYS A 82 2.90 -16.69 -1.57
N GLU A 83 3.54 -17.84 -1.33
CA GLU A 83 4.98 -17.93 -1.03
C GLU A 83 5.87 -17.55 -2.22
N VAL A 84 5.39 -17.78 -3.45
CA VAL A 84 6.08 -17.34 -4.68
C VAL A 84 6.18 -15.81 -4.74
N ASP A 85 5.14 -15.10 -4.30
CA ASP A 85 5.13 -13.65 -4.27
C ASP A 85 5.78 -13.11 -2.97
N PHE A 86 5.52 -13.76 -1.83
CA PHE A 86 5.90 -13.34 -0.48
C PHE A 86 6.68 -14.44 0.23
N SER A 87 8.00 -14.42 0.07
CA SER A 87 8.90 -15.45 0.61
C SER A 87 9.06 -15.42 2.13
N ASP A 88 8.51 -14.40 2.81
CA ASP A 88 8.58 -14.23 4.27
C ASP A 88 7.53 -15.10 5.01
N GLY A 89 6.78 -15.92 4.28
CA GLY A 89 5.80 -16.87 4.81
C GLY A 89 4.36 -16.42 4.57
N CYS A 90 3.45 -17.40 4.62
CA CYS A 90 2.04 -17.18 4.40
C CYS A 90 1.22 -17.92 5.47
N ASP A 91 0.20 -17.24 5.99
CA ASP A 91 -0.71 -17.77 6.99
C ASP A 91 -2.07 -18.10 6.38
N ARG A 92 -2.70 -19.15 6.90
CA ARG A 92 -4.07 -19.49 6.53
C ARG A 92 -5.06 -18.62 7.31
N TYR A 93 -5.77 -17.75 6.59
CA TYR A 93 -6.83 -16.92 7.11
C TYR A 93 -8.17 -17.31 6.50
N ASN A 94 -9.01 -17.97 7.29
CA ASN A 94 -10.24 -18.63 6.83
C ASN A 94 -9.95 -19.64 5.70
N ASN A 95 -10.49 -19.39 4.50
CA ASN A 95 -10.32 -20.22 3.31
C ASN A 95 -9.19 -19.73 2.39
N TRP A 96 -8.46 -18.70 2.79
CA TRP A 96 -7.46 -18.03 1.97
C TRP A 96 -6.08 -18.10 2.62
N TYR A 97 -5.04 -17.97 1.80
CA TYR A 97 -3.68 -17.74 2.26
C TYR A 97 -3.37 -16.25 2.14
N ILE A 98 -2.81 -15.67 3.19
CA ILE A 98 -2.38 -14.27 3.23
C ILE A 98 -0.90 -14.21 3.59
N PRO A 99 -0.12 -13.27 3.04
CA PRO A 99 1.28 -13.13 3.41
C PRO A 99 1.42 -12.67 4.86
N ALA A 100 2.43 -13.20 5.54
CA ALA A 100 2.81 -12.76 6.87
C ALA A 100 3.19 -11.26 6.85
N MET A 101 2.82 -10.54 7.89
CA MET A 101 3.19 -9.13 8.04
C MET A 101 4.69 -9.03 8.33
N ALA A 102 5.45 -8.43 7.42
CA ALA A 102 6.90 -8.25 7.57
C ALA A 102 7.26 -7.02 8.42
N GLY A 103 6.32 -6.10 8.59
CA GLY A 103 6.48 -4.93 9.44
C GLY A 103 5.27 -4.01 9.37
N PHE A 104 5.39 -2.83 9.94
CA PHE A 104 4.36 -1.82 9.93
C PHE A 104 4.97 -0.43 9.76
N PHE A 105 4.22 0.43 9.10
CA PHE A 105 4.50 1.85 9.06
C PHE A 105 3.91 2.51 10.30
N PHE A 106 4.70 3.32 10.98
CA PHE A 106 4.31 4.11 12.13
C PHE A 106 4.60 5.59 11.86
N ALA A 107 3.59 6.44 11.97
CA ALA A 107 3.78 7.88 11.97
C ALA A 107 3.12 8.48 13.20
N ASN A 108 3.89 9.23 13.98
CA ASN A 108 3.34 10.07 15.02
C ASN A 108 2.84 11.37 14.38
N MET A 109 1.53 11.59 14.41
CA MET A 109 0.86 12.61 13.58
C MET A 109 0.19 13.69 14.41
N LEU A 110 0.76 14.01 15.57
CA LEU A 110 0.28 15.05 16.47
C LEU A 110 0.09 16.41 15.79
N ASP A 111 0.85 16.72 14.73
CA ASP A 111 0.80 18.03 14.06
C ASP A 111 0.04 18.08 12.71
N ASP A 112 -0.43 16.95 12.18
CA ASP A 112 -1.10 16.91 10.88
C ASP A 112 -2.60 17.27 11.01
N ASP A 113 -3.04 18.30 10.29
CA ASP A 113 -4.42 18.82 10.31
C ASP A 113 -5.48 17.78 9.91
N TYR A 114 -5.14 16.81 9.07
CA TYR A 114 -6.04 15.71 8.72
C TYR A 114 -6.29 14.80 9.92
N PHE A 115 -5.25 14.50 10.69
CA PHE A 115 -5.30 13.57 11.83
C PHE A 115 -5.81 14.23 13.10
N LYS A 116 -5.54 15.53 13.28
CA LYS A 116 -6.18 16.39 14.29
C LYS A 116 -7.71 16.32 14.20
N LYS A 117 -8.27 16.41 12.98
CA LYS A 117 -9.73 16.26 12.76
C LYS A 117 -10.26 14.88 13.12
N LYS A 118 -9.47 13.83 12.88
CA LYS A 118 -9.83 12.44 13.23
C LYS A 118 -9.50 12.05 14.67
N LYS A 119 -8.96 12.97 15.48
CA LYS A 119 -8.52 12.74 16.86
C LYS A 119 -7.58 11.52 17.01
N LYS A 120 -6.82 11.20 15.95
CA LYS A 120 -5.84 10.11 15.97
C LYS A 120 -4.47 10.69 16.26
N ARG A 121 -3.78 10.12 17.26
CA ARG A 121 -2.42 10.54 17.65
C ARG A 121 -1.35 9.88 16.81
N TYR A 122 -1.62 8.67 16.31
CA TYR A 122 -0.72 7.91 15.46
C TYR A 122 -1.45 7.38 14.23
N TYR A 123 -0.67 7.05 13.22
CA TYR A 123 -1.10 6.27 12.06
C TYR A 123 -0.28 4.99 11.96
N SER A 124 -0.96 3.88 11.75
CA SER A 124 -0.35 2.57 11.55
C SER A 124 -0.83 1.94 10.24
N LYS A 125 0.05 1.23 9.52
CA LYS A 125 -0.31 0.44 8.35
C LYS A 125 0.55 -0.83 8.26
N PRO A 126 -0.04 -2.02 8.03
CA PRO A 126 0.73 -3.24 7.83
C PRO A 126 1.50 -3.18 6.51
N LEU A 127 2.71 -3.73 6.54
CA LEU A 127 3.61 -3.83 5.40
C LEU A 127 4.03 -5.29 5.21
N TYR A 128 4.18 -5.66 3.94
CA TYR A 128 4.54 -6.99 3.47
C TYR A 128 5.86 -6.92 2.73
N GLY A 129 6.69 -7.93 2.93
CA GLY A 129 7.98 -8.05 2.27
C GLY A 129 7.81 -8.59 0.86
N TYR A 130 8.25 -7.83 -0.14
CA TYR A 130 8.27 -8.25 -1.53
C TYR A 130 9.63 -7.89 -2.13
N ARG A 131 10.40 -8.91 -2.53
CA ARG A 131 11.75 -8.76 -3.11
C ARG A 131 12.69 -7.91 -2.24
N GLY A 132 12.67 -8.16 -0.92
CA GLY A 132 13.53 -7.47 0.06
C GLY A 132 13.13 -6.01 0.36
N LYS A 133 11.89 -5.62 0.02
CA LYS A 133 11.36 -4.27 0.24
C LYS A 133 9.99 -4.35 0.89
N TYR A 134 9.57 -3.27 1.55
CA TYR A 134 8.32 -3.16 2.29
C TYR A 134 7.25 -2.45 1.46
N TYR A 135 6.12 -3.12 1.29
CA TYR A 135 4.96 -2.61 0.57
C TYR A 135 3.71 -2.71 1.43
N SER A 136 2.83 -1.71 1.37
CA SER A 136 1.47 -1.85 1.92
C SER A 136 0.66 -2.86 1.10
N GLY A 137 -0.39 -3.43 1.71
CA GLY A 137 -1.31 -4.36 1.02
C GLY A 137 -1.77 -3.88 -0.35
N ASP A 138 -1.99 -2.57 -0.50
CA ASP A 138 -2.43 -1.89 -1.72
C ASP A 138 -1.36 -1.80 -2.84
N GLY A 139 -0.12 -2.19 -2.57
CA GLY A 139 1.00 -2.13 -3.52
C GLY A 139 1.85 -0.87 -3.42
N ASN A 140 1.58 0.06 -2.48
CA ASN A 140 2.44 1.24 -2.33
C ASN A 140 3.75 0.86 -1.65
N PHE A 141 4.87 1.34 -2.21
CA PHE A 141 6.20 1.19 -1.63
C PHE A 141 6.37 2.10 -0.42
N TYR A 142 6.99 1.59 0.64
CA TYR A 142 7.30 2.35 1.85
C TYR A 142 8.80 2.46 2.07
N SER A 143 9.52 1.34 2.04
CA SER A 143 10.97 1.34 2.31
C SER A 143 11.67 0.13 1.72
N SER A 144 12.99 0.25 1.53
CA SER A 144 13.87 -0.91 1.27
C SER A 144 14.50 -1.45 2.56
N SER A 145 14.30 -0.80 3.70
CA SER A 145 14.89 -1.19 4.98
C SER A 145 13.98 -0.80 6.15
N SER A 146 14.03 -1.56 7.24
CA SER A 146 13.38 -1.17 8.49
C SER A 146 14.23 -0.17 9.28
N ASN A 147 13.66 0.40 10.34
CA ASN A 147 14.28 1.33 11.28
C ASN A 147 14.81 2.62 10.63
N LYS A 148 14.17 3.08 9.56
CA LYS A 148 14.49 4.35 8.88
C LYS A 148 13.25 5.20 8.70
N SER A 149 13.43 6.52 8.70
CA SER A 149 12.37 7.44 8.31
C SER A 149 12.12 7.33 6.81
N VAL A 150 10.85 7.40 6.44
CA VAL A 150 10.37 7.34 5.05
C VAL A 150 9.27 8.35 4.86
N LYS A 151 9.25 8.95 3.67
CA LYS A 151 8.19 9.85 3.22
C LYS A 151 7.26 9.08 2.31
N VAL A 152 5.98 9.11 2.63
CA VAL A 152 4.93 8.49 1.83
C VAL A 152 3.87 9.52 1.50
N SER A 153 3.23 9.43 0.34
CA SER A 153 2.20 10.40 -0.01
C SER A 153 1.00 10.28 0.94
N THR A 154 0.50 11.41 1.42
CA THR A 154 -0.66 11.47 2.32
C THR A 154 -1.89 10.82 1.68
N SER A 155 -2.02 10.83 0.35
CA SER A 155 -3.09 10.13 -0.36
C SER A 155 -3.05 8.63 -0.15
N SER A 156 -1.87 8.03 0.01
CA SER A 156 -1.71 6.59 0.24
C SER A 156 -2.11 6.18 1.67
N ILE A 157 -2.04 7.14 2.58
CA ILE A 157 -2.43 7.01 3.99
C ILE A 157 -3.93 7.22 4.18
N THR A 158 -4.51 8.20 3.47
CA THR A 158 -5.90 8.65 3.66
C THR A 158 -6.92 7.84 2.87
N LYS A 159 -6.47 7.05 1.88
CA LYS A 159 -7.33 6.10 1.15
C LYS A 159 -7.91 5.06 2.12
N PRO A 160 -9.19 4.69 1.95
CA PRO A 160 -9.79 3.63 2.75
C PRO A 160 -9.02 2.32 2.58
N LYS A 161 -8.95 1.54 3.65
CA LYS A 161 -8.28 0.24 3.69
C LYS A 161 -8.90 -0.65 2.60
N SER A 162 -8.15 -0.98 1.55
CA SER A 162 -8.55 -1.99 0.57
C SER A 162 -7.81 -3.29 0.80
N SER A 163 -8.47 -4.43 0.58
CA SER A 163 -7.76 -5.70 0.41
C SER A 163 -6.92 -5.57 -0.85
N GLY A 164 -5.62 -5.49 -0.65
CA GLY A 164 -4.77 -4.96 -1.68
C GLY A 164 -4.25 -6.04 -2.64
N THR A 165 -3.65 -5.56 -3.72
CA THR A 165 -3.34 -6.35 -4.91
C THR A 165 -1.86 -6.26 -5.28
N ILE A 166 -0.96 -6.23 -4.27
CA ILE A 166 0.52 -6.17 -4.47
C ILE A 166 0.95 -7.13 -5.59
N GLY A 167 0.51 -8.39 -5.55
CA GLY A 167 0.80 -9.39 -6.59
C GLY A 167 0.32 -8.98 -7.99
N GLN A 168 -0.83 -8.32 -8.15
CA GLN A 168 -1.32 -7.88 -9.47
C GLN A 168 -0.63 -6.61 -9.98
N VAL A 169 -0.29 -5.67 -9.10
CA VAL A 169 0.35 -4.40 -9.49
C VAL A 169 1.83 -4.62 -9.78
N MET A 170 2.51 -5.49 -9.04
CA MET A 170 3.95 -5.73 -9.16
C MET A 170 4.31 -6.86 -10.15
N SER A 171 3.43 -7.86 -10.36
CA SER A 171 3.63 -8.89 -11.40
C SER A 171 3.46 -8.33 -12.83
N ARG A 172 2.74 -7.20 -12.97
CA ARG A 172 2.53 -6.50 -14.25
C ARG A 172 3.54 -5.37 -14.45
N GLY A 173 4.82 -5.67 -14.26
CA GLY A 173 5.94 -4.76 -14.50
C GLY A 173 5.68 -3.79 -15.67
N GLY A 174 5.97 -2.52 -15.41
CA GLY A 174 5.50 -1.36 -16.16
C GLY A 174 5.82 -1.30 -17.66
N PHE A 175 5.25 -0.25 -18.29
CA PHE A 175 5.59 0.25 -19.63
C PHE A 175 5.56 -0.78 -20.78
N GLY A 176 4.38 -0.99 -21.38
CA GLY A 176 4.33 -1.78 -22.64
C GLY A 176 2.99 -1.95 -23.35
N LYS A 177 1.91 -1.29 -22.92
CA LYS A 177 0.58 -1.44 -23.58
C LYS A 177 0.08 -0.19 -24.31
N SER A 178 0.90 0.87 -24.41
CA SER A 178 0.48 2.14 -25.05
C SER A 178 1.09 2.42 -26.42
N VAL A 179 1.82 1.49 -27.03
CA VAL A 179 2.35 1.67 -28.40
C VAL A 179 2.25 0.37 -29.20
N SER A 180 1.05 0.12 -29.72
CA SER A 180 0.88 -0.69 -30.95
C SER A 180 -0.47 -0.40 -31.61
N ARG A 181 -0.75 0.88 -31.88
CA ARG A 181 -1.69 1.30 -32.94
C ARG A 181 -1.16 2.56 -33.64
N ALA A 182 0.10 2.49 -34.07
CA ALA A 182 0.55 3.24 -35.22
C ALA A 182 0.84 2.20 -36.31
N SER A 183 -0.21 1.71 -36.97
CA SER A 183 -0.05 1.07 -38.27
C SER A 183 -0.04 2.18 -39.31
N SER A 184 1.15 2.57 -39.69
CA SER A 184 1.47 3.19 -40.96
C SER A 184 0.84 2.40 -42.11
N SER A 185 -0.20 2.94 -42.73
CA SER A 185 -0.57 2.57 -44.11
C SER A 185 -0.04 3.65 -45.04
N ARG A 186 1.16 3.41 -45.56
CA ARG A 186 1.72 4.14 -46.70
C ARG A 186 2.21 3.09 -47.71
N SER A 187 1.42 2.90 -48.76
CA SER A 187 1.73 2.26 -50.05
C SER A 187 0.46 2.54 -50.88
N GLY A 188 0.44 3.39 -51.91
CA GLY A 188 1.40 3.44 -53.02
C GLY A 188 0.92 2.43 -54.06
N GLY A 189 0.19 2.93 -55.06
CA GLY A 189 -0.44 2.19 -56.16
C GLY A 189 -1.53 3.04 -56.80
#